data_AF-A0A9D7UAX0-F1
#
_entry.id   AF-A0A9D7UAX0-F1
#
_cell.length_a   1.000
_cell.length_b   1.000
_cell.length_c   1.000
_cell.angle_alpha   90.00
_cell.angle_beta   90.00
_cell.angle_gamma   90.00
#
_symmetry.space_group_name_H-M   'P 1'
#
loop_
_entity.id
_entity.type
_entity.pdbx_description
1 polymer ?
#
loop_
_entity_poly.entity_id
_entity_poly.type
_entity_poly.pdbx_seq_one_letter_code
_entity_poly.pdbx_strand_id
1 'polypeptide(L)'
;MQRYVMLIRLFQAIATAGVLVVTTVNVAFAQNNINLESDTGDVKQRASEYDYIFPIWGKDVMERGFDVPYPAGANLIGMYITQPIDIGQLQLGLNGGPLVPVPSITFGENSSTVYTGNLRVDLWLFPFLNVYGMYGIAQANTTVNVTTPIAFTSSVDQPGKYYGVGVTSAFGVWGHWASIDINWAWADLEKLSEPVLTNIIGLRMGHTFPLDNKGMKLAAWVGMMKAEVASVTNGSIALSEALPPDAVQKVEEFYENYQTSEWYSNLAKWQQAAVDEMFGKLSEGQPLQNATVQYDIDKALAVPTNFLVGLQWEINKEWLVRTEAGLFGRWSAMLNINYRFRI
;
A
#
# COMPACT_ATOMS: atom_id res chain seq x y z
N MET A 1 4.22 -43.21 14.06
CA MET A 1 4.95 -41.94 14.25
C MET A 1 5.44 -41.30 12.94
N GLN A 2 5.87 -42.05 11.91
CA GLN A 2 6.25 -41.44 10.61
C GLN A 2 5.09 -40.90 9.75
N ARG A 3 3.85 -41.37 9.97
CA ARG A 3 2.65 -40.89 9.24
C ARG A 3 2.15 -39.51 9.68
N TYR A 4 2.12 -39.24 10.99
CA TYR A 4 1.71 -37.95 11.60
C TYR A 4 2.58 -36.76 11.21
N VAL A 5 3.78 -37.00 10.72
CA VAL A 5 4.66 -35.91 10.30
C VAL A 5 4.30 -35.46 8.88
N MET A 6 3.77 -36.36 8.03
CA MET A 6 3.47 -36.18 6.60
C MET A 6 2.18 -35.38 6.34
N LEU A 7 1.25 -35.38 7.31
CA LEU A 7 -0.11 -34.85 7.22
C LEU A 7 -0.21 -33.34 7.45
N ILE A 8 0.65 -32.79 8.30
CA ILE A 8 0.86 -31.35 8.55
C ILE A 8 1.05 -30.54 7.24
N ARG A 9 1.43 -31.16 6.13
CA ARG A 9 2.34 -30.59 5.12
C ARG A 9 1.72 -30.14 3.81
N LEU A 10 0.44 -30.44 3.62
CA LEU A 10 -0.19 -30.29 2.32
C LEU A 10 -1.01 -29.01 2.18
N PHE A 11 -1.79 -28.68 3.21
CA PHE A 11 -2.50 -27.39 3.24
C PHE A 11 -1.73 -26.32 4.00
N GLN A 12 -0.57 -26.65 4.57
CA GLN A 12 0.41 -25.66 4.99
C GLN A 12 0.85 -24.72 3.85
N ALA A 13 0.61 -25.12 2.60
CA ALA A 13 0.83 -24.33 1.39
C ALA A 13 -0.25 -23.27 1.11
N ILE A 14 -1.46 -23.42 1.64
CA ILE A 14 -2.65 -22.68 1.19
C ILE A 14 -2.81 -21.32 1.89
N ALA A 15 -1.96 -21.02 2.86
CA ALA A 15 -1.95 -19.76 3.61
C ALA A 15 -1.17 -18.61 2.95
N THR A 16 -0.79 -18.76 1.68
CA THR A 16 0.12 -17.83 1.00
C THR A 16 -0.54 -16.63 0.35
N ALA A 17 -1.82 -16.33 0.61
CA ALA A 17 -2.42 -15.10 0.10
C ALA A 17 -2.11 -13.87 0.97
N GLY A 18 -0.84 -13.73 1.34
CA GLY A 18 -0.30 -12.53 1.98
C GLY A 18 -0.17 -11.40 0.98
N VAL A 19 -1.21 -10.59 0.83
CA VAL A 19 -1.23 -9.40 0.00
C VAL A 19 -0.89 -8.19 0.86
N LEU A 20 0.36 -7.76 0.78
CA LEU A 20 0.68 -6.39 1.14
C LEU A 20 0.34 -5.46 -0.03
N VAL A 21 -0.62 -4.58 0.19
CA VAL A 21 -0.73 -3.37 -0.62
C VAL A 21 -0.07 -2.26 0.18
N VAL A 22 1.15 -1.90 -0.22
CA VAL A 22 1.77 -0.67 0.27
C VAL A 22 1.07 0.48 -0.44
N THR A 23 -0.05 0.97 0.12
CA THR A 23 -0.54 2.27 -0.30
C THR A 23 0.36 3.32 0.35
N THR A 24 1.16 4.01 -0.45
CA THR A 24 1.76 5.27 -0.04
C THR A 24 0.69 6.34 -0.22
N VAL A 25 0.20 6.93 0.88
CA VAL A 25 -0.53 8.20 0.75
C VAL A 25 0.50 9.31 0.58
N ASN A 26 0.41 9.91 -0.59
CA ASN A 26 1.35 10.87 -1.08
C ASN A 26 0.86 12.30 -0.81
N VAL A 27 1.82 13.09 -0.35
CA VAL A 27 1.69 14.46 0.14
C VAL A 27 1.68 15.39 -1.06
N ALA A 28 0.48 15.70 -1.53
CA ALA A 28 0.24 16.75 -2.48
C ALA A 28 -0.50 17.89 -1.79
N PHE A 29 0.09 19.09 -1.73
CA PHE A 29 -0.71 20.31 -1.67
C PHE A 29 -0.69 20.94 -3.03
N ALA A 30 -1.84 21.46 -3.41
CA ALA A 30 -1.90 22.51 -4.37
C ALA A 30 -1.56 23.85 -3.74
N GLN A 31 -0.78 24.66 -4.47
CA GLN A 31 -0.45 26.03 -4.10
C GLN A 31 -1.71 26.77 -3.70
N ASN A 32 -1.67 27.42 -2.55
CA ASN A 32 -2.81 28.17 -2.11
C ASN A 32 -2.40 29.38 -1.30
N ASN A 33 -2.37 30.51 -2.00
CA ASN A 33 -3.01 31.73 -1.55
C ASN A 33 -3.39 32.54 -2.78
N ILE A 34 -4.68 32.85 -2.89
CA ILE A 34 -5.08 34.18 -3.31
C ILE A 34 -5.89 34.74 -2.15
N ASN A 35 -5.35 35.74 -1.49
CA ASN A 35 -6.18 36.84 -1.02
C ASN A 35 -5.91 37.92 -2.07
N LEU A 36 -6.91 38.21 -2.93
CA LEU A 36 -6.76 39.23 -3.98
C LEU A 36 -6.87 40.64 -3.39
N GLU A 37 -6.93 40.77 -2.06
CA GLU A 37 -6.84 42.01 -1.31
C GLU A 37 -6.06 41.80 -0.01
N SER A 38 -4.74 42.04 -0.02
CA SER A 38 -4.04 42.63 1.14
C SER A 38 -2.59 43.01 0.77
N ASP A 39 -2.40 44.31 0.58
CA ASP A 39 -1.17 45.10 0.60
C ASP A 39 -0.09 44.85 -0.49
N THR A 40 -0.12 45.69 -1.53
CA THR A 40 0.91 45.74 -2.59
C THR A 40 2.34 45.97 -2.08
N GLY A 41 2.51 46.51 -0.87
CA GLY A 41 3.83 46.71 -0.24
C GLY A 41 4.49 45.39 0.16
N ASP A 42 3.71 44.48 0.76
CA ASP A 42 4.17 43.17 1.23
C ASP A 42 4.50 42.22 0.06
N VAL A 43 3.75 42.31 -1.05
CA VAL A 43 4.00 41.52 -2.27
C VAL A 43 5.36 41.86 -2.89
N LYS A 44 5.67 43.15 -3.07
CA LYS A 44 6.95 43.59 -3.65
C LYS A 44 8.13 43.24 -2.76
N GLN A 45 7.96 43.35 -1.44
CA GLN A 45 8.98 42.95 -0.48
C GLN A 45 9.26 41.45 -0.57
N ARG A 46 8.23 40.59 -0.50
CA ARG A 46 8.39 39.13 -0.63
C ARG A 46 9.02 38.70 -1.95
N ALA A 47 8.67 39.36 -3.06
CA ALA A 47 9.30 39.11 -4.35
C ALA A 47 10.77 39.57 -4.43
N SER A 48 11.13 40.64 -3.72
CA SER A 48 12.52 41.10 -3.64
C SER A 48 13.41 40.20 -2.79
N GLU A 49 12.82 39.47 -1.84
CA GLU A 49 13.50 38.51 -0.96
C GLU A 49 13.64 37.11 -1.60
N TYR A 50 13.18 36.92 -2.84
CA TYR A 50 13.31 35.65 -3.56
C TYR A 50 14.73 35.47 -4.10
N ASP A 51 15.50 34.62 -3.44
CA ASP A 51 16.94 34.41 -3.69
C ASP A 51 17.29 32.98 -4.17
N TYR A 52 16.29 32.20 -4.58
CA TYR A 52 16.43 30.78 -4.96
C TYR A 52 16.07 30.51 -6.44
N ILE A 53 16.56 29.40 -7.00
CA ILE A 53 16.34 29.02 -8.41
C ILE A 53 14.93 28.45 -8.63
N PHE A 54 14.45 27.68 -7.65
CA PHE A 54 13.18 26.97 -7.72
C PHE A 54 12.15 27.58 -6.78
N PRO A 55 10.85 27.56 -7.12
CA PRO A 55 10.29 27.02 -8.35
C PRO A 55 10.56 27.91 -9.56
N ILE A 56 10.75 27.33 -10.75
CA ILE A 56 10.91 28.11 -11.99
C ILE A 56 9.64 28.96 -12.22
N TRP A 57 9.77 30.27 -12.40
CA TRP A 57 8.68 31.27 -12.40
C TRP A 57 8.10 31.62 -11.02
N GLY A 58 8.73 31.16 -9.93
CA GLY A 58 8.31 31.47 -8.57
C GLY A 58 8.28 32.97 -8.30
N LYS A 59 9.35 33.69 -8.68
CA LYS A 59 9.41 35.16 -8.55
C LYS A 59 8.27 35.85 -9.30
N ASP A 60 8.08 35.53 -10.58
CA ASP A 60 7.04 36.15 -11.43
C ASP A 60 5.64 35.90 -10.87
N VAL A 61 5.41 34.71 -10.30
CA VAL A 61 4.15 34.32 -9.67
C VAL A 61 3.97 35.06 -8.34
N MET A 62 5.02 35.23 -7.55
CA MET A 62 4.96 36.05 -6.33
C MET A 62 4.73 37.53 -6.62
N GLU A 63 5.33 38.10 -7.67
CA GLU A 63 5.06 39.48 -8.09
C GLU A 63 3.60 39.71 -8.49
N ARG A 64 2.91 38.65 -8.90
CA ARG A 64 1.46 38.64 -9.18
C ARG A 64 0.60 38.42 -7.94
N GLY A 65 1.19 38.35 -6.76
CA GLY A 65 0.50 38.25 -5.47
C GLY A 65 0.27 36.82 -4.96
N PHE A 66 0.80 35.80 -5.63
CA PHE A 66 0.68 34.41 -5.18
C PHE A 66 1.73 34.09 -4.11
N ASP A 67 1.36 33.30 -3.11
CA ASP A 67 2.34 32.76 -2.15
C ASP A 67 2.96 31.48 -2.71
N VAL A 68 4.28 31.41 -2.69
CA VAL A 68 5.05 30.27 -3.20
C VAL A 68 5.71 29.57 -2.01
N PRO A 69 5.58 28.23 -1.91
CA PRO A 69 6.26 27.47 -0.86
C PRO A 69 7.78 27.55 -1.06
N TYR A 70 8.54 27.27 0.01
CA TYR A 70 9.97 27.02 -0.21
C TYR A 70 10.17 25.78 -1.10
N PRO A 71 11.18 25.81 -1.97
CA PRO A 71 11.30 24.86 -3.06
C PRO A 71 11.49 23.42 -2.61
N ALA A 72 12.40 23.19 -1.65
CA ALA A 72 12.76 21.86 -1.23
C ALA A 72 11.97 21.44 0.02
N GLY A 73 11.70 20.15 0.14
CA GLY A 73 10.99 19.56 1.27
C GLY A 73 11.61 18.24 1.72
N ALA A 74 11.59 18.02 3.03
CA ALA A 74 11.80 16.74 3.68
C ALA A 74 10.55 16.39 4.50
N ASN A 75 10.11 15.14 4.45
CA ASN A 75 8.86 14.70 5.03
C ASN A 75 9.09 13.39 5.79
N LEU A 76 8.52 13.30 6.98
CA LEU A 76 8.38 12.05 7.71
C LEU A 76 6.91 11.66 7.73
N ILE A 77 6.59 10.53 7.10
CA ILE A 77 5.21 10.08 6.88
C ILE A 77 5.02 8.75 7.58
N GLY A 78 4.04 8.69 8.48
CA GLY A 78 3.53 7.47 9.09
C GLY A 78 2.12 7.17 8.59
N MET A 79 1.83 5.93 8.25
CA MET A 79 0.52 5.55 7.73
C MET A 79 0.07 4.18 8.24
N TYR A 80 -1.23 4.09 8.53
CA TYR A 80 -1.96 2.86 8.79
C TYR A 80 -3.04 2.69 7.73
N ILE A 81 -3.19 1.48 7.18
CA ILE A 81 -4.31 1.09 6.30
C ILE A 81 -4.85 -0.26 6.71
N THR A 82 -6.18 -0.41 6.69
CA THR A 82 -6.85 -1.71 6.66
C THR A 82 -7.73 -1.79 5.43
N GLN A 83 -7.62 -2.89 4.70
CA GLN A 83 -8.31 -3.03 3.41
C GLN A 83 -8.68 -4.49 3.09
N PRO A 84 -9.82 -4.70 2.42
CA PRO A 84 -10.20 -6.00 1.90
C PRO A 84 -9.37 -6.37 0.66
N ILE A 85 -9.18 -7.68 0.45
CA ILE A 85 -8.40 -8.25 -0.66
C ILE A 85 -9.21 -9.35 -1.35
N ASP A 86 -9.18 -9.32 -2.68
CA ASP A 86 -9.69 -10.40 -3.51
C ASP A 86 -8.54 -11.29 -3.99
N ILE A 87 -8.69 -12.59 -3.76
CA ILE A 87 -7.75 -13.63 -4.20
C ILE A 87 -8.42 -14.38 -5.35
N GLY A 88 -7.89 -14.22 -6.55
CA GLY A 88 -8.49 -14.76 -7.78
C GLY A 88 -8.05 -16.19 -8.07
N GLN A 89 -6.76 -16.40 -8.30
CA GLN A 89 -6.19 -17.72 -8.61
C GLN A 89 -4.99 -18.01 -7.71
N LEU A 90 -4.86 -19.26 -7.27
CA LEU A 90 -3.76 -19.77 -6.46
C LEU A 90 -3.15 -21.00 -7.13
N GLN A 91 -1.86 -20.92 -7.45
CA GLN A 91 -1.06 -22.07 -7.84
C GLN A 91 -0.01 -22.35 -6.78
N LEU A 92 0.25 -23.62 -6.50
CA LEU A 92 1.18 -24.02 -5.45
C LEU A 92 2.23 -25.00 -5.99
N GLY A 93 3.47 -24.79 -5.56
CA GLY A 93 4.61 -25.67 -5.76
C GLY A 93 5.21 -26.01 -4.40
N LEU A 94 5.89 -27.15 -4.32
CA LEU A 94 6.46 -27.66 -3.07
C LEU A 94 7.94 -27.95 -3.27
N ASN A 95 8.79 -27.42 -2.39
CA ASN A 95 10.24 -27.64 -2.38
C ASN A 95 10.93 -27.36 -3.73
N GLY A 96 10.51 -26.32 -4.44
CA GLY A 96 11.01 -25.95 -5.76
C GLY A 96 10.40 -26.76 -6.92
N GLY A 97 9.37 -27.56 -6.64
CA GLY A 97 8.61 -28.29 -7.66
C GLY A 97 7.75 -27.37 -8.54
N PRO A 98 7.23 -27.89 -9.67
CA PRO A 98 6.39 -27.10 -10.58
C PRO A 98 5.12 -26.60 -9.87
N LEU A 99 4.70 -25.39 -10.23
CA LEU A 99 3.42 -24.83 -9.77
C LEU A 99 2.28 -25.64 -10.39
N VAL A 100 1.40 -26.15 -9.53
CA VAL A 100 0.19 -26.84 -9.92
C VAL A 100 -0.99 -25.93 -9.58
N PRO A 101 -1.89 -25.65 -10.55
CA PRO A 101 -3.13 -24.95 -10.24
C PRO A 101 -3.89 -25.73 -9.18
N VAL A 102 -4.26 -25.10 -8.07
CA VAL A 102 -5.02 -25.78 -7.03
C VAL A 102 -6.50 -25.58 -7.31
N PRO A 103 -7.24 -26.61 -7.74
CA PRO A 103 -8.64 -26.46 -8.06
C PRO A 103 -9.49 -26.23 -6.80
N SER A 104 -10.52 -25.39 -6.93
CA SER A 104 -11.65 -25.24 -5.99
C SER A 104 -11.28 -24.92 -4.53
N ILE A 105 -10.24 -24.12 -4.31
CA ILE A 105 -10.10 -23.40 -3.04
C ILE A 105 -11.00 -22.17 -3.11
N THR A 106 -11.86 -22.02 -2.11
CA THR A 106 -12.71 -20.83 -1.98
C THR A 106 -12.25 -20.06 -0.76
N PHE A 107 -12.08 -18.74 -0.94
CA PHE A 107 -11.74 -17.83 0.13
C PHE A 107 -12.99 -17.12 0.64
N GLY A 108 -13.03 -16.87 1.95
CA GLY A 108 -14.00 -15.98 2.58
C GLY A 108 -13.54 -14.53 2.48
N GLU A 109 -13.91 -13.72 3.48
CA GLU A 109 -13.43 -12.34 3.58
C GLU A 109 -11.94 -12.31 3.99
N ASN A 110 -11.12 -11.71 3.13
CA ASN A 110 -9.68 -11.54 3.37
C ASN A 110 -9.37 -10.06 3.57
N SER A 111 -8.41 -9.77 4.45
CA SER A 111 -8.01 -8.40 4.75
C SER A 111 -6.53 -8.27 4.99
N SER A 112 -5.99 -7.08 4.74
CA SER A 112 -4.60 -6.75 5.05
C SER A 112 -4.55 -5.44 5.81
N THR A 113 -3.79 -5.47 6.89
CA THR A 113 -3.46 -4.32 7.71
C THR A 113 -2.00 -3.96 7.49
N VAL A 114 -1.75 -2.70 7.19
CA VAL A 114 -0.45 -2.21 6.75
C VAL A 114 -0.05 -1.02 7.59
N TYR A 115 1.14 -1.09 8.18
CA TYR A 115 1.81 0.03 8.81
C TYR A 115 2.99 0.43 7.95
N THR A 116 3.15 1.73 7.70
CA THR A 116 4.32 2.24 6.97
C THR A 116 4.92 3.45 7.67
N GLY A 117 6.23 3.58 7.50
CA GLY A 117 6.98 4.79 7.81
C GLY A 117 7.92 5.10 6.65
N ASN A 118 7.88 6.32 6.10
CA ASN A 118 8.82 6.73 5.05
C ASN A 118 9.38 8.12 5.25
N LEU A 119 10.58 8.29 4.69
CA LEU A 119 11.17 9.57 4.38
C LEU A 119 10.84 9.90 2.93
N ARG A 120 10.33 11.11 2.70
CA ARG A 120 10.17 11.68 1.35
C ARG A 120 10.96 12.97 1.24
N VAL A 121 11.68 13.10 0.13
CA VAL A 121 12.32 14.36 -0.29
C VAL A 121 11.68 14.86 -1.57
N ASP A 122 11.39 16.15 -1.62
CA ASP A 122 10.62 16.73 -2.71
C ASP A 122 11.12 18.12 -3.13
N LEU A 123 10.81 18.49 -4.38
CA LEU A 123 11.19 19.76 -5.00
C LEU A 123 10.02 20.31 -5.81
N TRP A 124 9.60 21.54 -5.51
CA TRP A 124 8.76 22.32 -6.40
C TRP A 124 9.56 22.80 -7.61
N LEU A 125 9.47 22.06 -8.72
CA LEU A 125 10.15 22.39 -9.96
C LEU A 125 9.54 23.64 -10.62
N PHE A 126 8.21 23.69 -10.65
CA PHE A 126 7.43 24.86 -11.04
C PHE A 126 6.45 25.19 -9.90
N PRO A 127 5.90 26.42 -9.84
CA PRO A 127 4.90 26.81 -8.87
C PRO A 127 3.83 25.70 -8.68
N PHE A 128 3.32 25.17 -9.78
CA PHE A 128 2.25 24.18 -9.81
C PHE A 128 2.72 22.72 -9.92
N LEU A 129 4.03 22.44 -9.87
CA LEU A 129 4.58 21.10 -10.10
C LEU A 129 5.66 20.74 -9.10
N ASN A 130 5.41 19.71 -8.30
CA ASN A 130 6.33 19.13 -7.35
C ASN A 130 6.73 17.73 -7.80
N VAL A 131 8.03 17.42 -7.69
CA VAL A 131 8.57 16.08 -7.95
C VAL A 131 9.21 15.56 -6.68
N TYR A 132 9.11 14.25 -6.44
CA TYR A 132 9.62 13.69 -5.20
C TYR A 132 10.12 12.25 -5.37
N GLY A 133 11.00 11.87 -4.44
CA GLY A 133 11.41 10.51 -4.19
C GLY A 133 11.15 10.14 -2.72
N MET A 134 10.93 8.85 -2.46
CA MET A 134 10.73 8.36 -1.10
C MET A 134 11.34 6.98 -0.89
N TYR A 135 11.66 6.71 0.36
CA TYR A 135 12.14 5.42 0.84
C TYR A 135 11.57 5.16 2.23
N GLY A 136 11.11 3.94 2.47
CA GLY A 136 10.45 3.59 3.71
C GLY A 136 10.45 2.12 4.04
N ILE A 137 9.86 1.84 5.19
CA ILE A 137 9.62 0.50 5.71
C ILE A 137 8.11 0.26 5.79
N ALA A 138 7.71 -0.97 5.57
CA ALA A 138 6.34 -1.43 5.68
C ALA A 138 6.28 -2.70 6.52
N GLN A 139 5.21 -2.83 7.30
CA GLN A 139 4.81 -4.06 7.97
C GLN A 139 3.40 -4.39 7.49
N ALA A 140 3.27 -5.47 6.72
CA ALA A 140 1.98 -6.05 6.39
C ALA A 140 1.61 -7.13 7.38
N ASN A 141 0.35 -7.18 7.77
CA ASN A 141 -0.28 -8.38 8.29
C ASN A 141 -1.47 -8.70 7.38
N THR A 142 -1.41 -9.85 6.71
CA THR A 142 -2.53 -10.29 5.86
C THR A 142 -3.24 -11.47 6.49
N THR A 143 -4.55 -11.35 6.61
CA THR A 143 -5.44 -12.40 7.09
C THR A 143 -6.21 -13.00 5.92
N VAL A 144 -6.06 -14.31 5.75
CA VAL A 144 -6.68 -15.11 4.68
C VAL A 144 -7.65 -16.08 5.31
N ASN A 145 -8.91 -16.01 4.92
CA ASN A 145 -9.93 -16.97 5.34
C ASN A 145 -10.16 -17.97 4.22
N VAL A 146 -9.84 -19.24 4.47
CA VAL A 146 -10.13 -20.34 3.56
C VAL A 146 -11.42 -20.98 4.04
N THR A 147 -12.40 -21.15 3.14
CA THR A 147 -13.70 -21.77 3.44
C THR A 147 -13.79 -23.18 2.90
N THR A 148 -13.19 -23.42 1.73
CA THR A 148 -13.20 -24.70 1.03
C THR A 148 -11.78 -25.07 0.62
N PRO A 149 -11.36 -26.34 0.76
CA PRO A 149 -12.14 -27.49 1.24
C PRO A 149 -12.29 -27.59 2.76
N ILE A 150 -11.52 -26.83 3.53
CA ILE A 150 -11.55 -26.85 4.99
C ILE A 150 -11.56 -25.41 5.48
N ALA A 151 -12.43 -25.11 6.45
CA ALA A 151 -12.50 -23.79 7.03
C ALA A 151 -11.34 -23.54 8.01
N PHE A 152 -10.46 -22.59 7.68
CA PHE A 152 -9.43 -22.06 8.57
C PHE A 152 -9.05 -20.62 8.22
N THR A 153 -8.43 -19.94 9.19
CA THR A 153 -7.91 -18.59 9.00
C THR A 153 -6.39 -18.63 9.16
N SER A 154 -5.67 -18.00 8.24
CA SER A 154 -4.24 -17.76 8.34
C SER A 154 -3.96 -16.28 8.51
N SER A 155 -2.91 -15.94 9.24
CA SER A 155 -2.39 -14.59 9.36
C SER A 155 -0.89 -14.61 9.13
N VAL A 156 -0.43 -13.84 8.15
CA VAL A 156 0.97 -13.81 7.74
C VAL A 156 1.50 -12.38 7.84
N ASP A 157 2.57 -12.23 8.63
CA ASP A 157 3.35 -11.00 8.68
C ASP A 157 4.38 -10.95 7.56
N GLN A 158 4.51 -9.76 6.95
CA GLN A 158 5.46 -9.44 5.90
C GLN A 158 6.09 -8.07 6.17
N PRO A 159 7.24 -8.02 6.86
CA PRO A 159 8.08 -6.83 6.84
C PRO A 159 8.66 -6.62 5.44
N GLY A 160 8.94 -5.37 5.12
CA GLY A 160 9.57 -5.02 3.86
C GLY A 160 10.02 -3.57 3.79
N LYS A 161 10.69 -3.27 2.69
CA LYS A 161 11.13 -1.92 2.34
C LYS A 161 10.43 -1.51 1.07
N TYR A 162 10.25 -0.22 0.88
CA TYR A 162 9.75 0.29 -0.38
C TYR A 162 10.45 1.58 -0.75
N TYR A 163 10.49 1.82 -2.04
CA TYR A 163 10.94 3.09 -2.61
C TYR A 163 9.96 3.53 -3.67
N GLY A 164 9.94 4.81 -3.95
CA GLY A 164 9.02 5.34 -4.95
C GLY A 164 9.39 6.71 -5.42
N VAL A 165 8.80 7.07 -6.55
CA VAL A 165 8.91 8.40 -7.15
C VAL A 165 7.52 8.88 -7.50
N GLY A 166 7.34 10.19 -7.53
CA GLY A 166 6.06 10.72 -7.98
C GLY A 166 6.10 12.20 -8.29
N VAL A 167 4.95 12.64 -8.75
CA VAL A 167 4.72 13.99 -9.20
C VAL A 167 3.38 14.46 -8.65
N THR A 168 3.39 15.67 -8.10
CA THR A 168 2.19 16.36 -7.68
C THR A 168 2.02 17.60 -8.56
N SER A 169 0.82 17.79 -9.09
CA SER A 169 0.38 19.06 -9.66
C SER A 169 -0.72 19.72 -8.85
N ALA A 170 -0.76 21.05 -8.92
CA ALA A 170 -1.17 21.88 -7.83
C ALA A 170 -1.67 23.24 -8.31
N PHE A 171 -2.94 23.56 -8.08
CA PHE A 171 -3.51 24.87 -8.42
C PHE A 171 -4.42 25.40 -7.32
N GLY A 172 -4.37 26.71 -7.06
CA GLY A 172 -5.27 27.34 -6.11
C GLY A 172 -5.59 28.80 -6.42
N VAL A 173 -6.83 29.17 -6.12
CA VAL A 173 -7.47 30.46 -6.36
C VAL A 173 -8.42 30.76 -5.20
N TRP A 174 -8.36 31.99 -4.69
CA TRP A 174 -9.14 32.53 -3.57
C TRP A 174 -9.18 31.65 -2.31
N GLY A 175 -8.03 31.09 -1.95
CA GLY A 175 -7.94 30.18 -0.81
C GLY A 175 -8.59 28.82 -1.06
N HIS A 176 -9.11 28.54 -2.27
CA HIS A 176 -9.52 27.21 -2.70
C HIS A 176 -8.44 26.57 -3.56
N TRP A 177 -8.25 25.27 -3.42
CA TRP A 177 -7.20 24.56 -4.14
C TRP A 177 -7.63 23.18 -4.59
N ALA A 178 -6.97 22.69 -5.63
CA ALA A 178 -7.11 21.34 -6.14
C ALA A 178 -5.75 20.78 -6.57
N SER A 179 -5.47 19.53 -6.18
CA SER A 179 -4.22 18.84 -6.50
C SER A 179 -4.46 17.47 -7.12
N ILE A 180 -3.54 17.09 -8.01
CA ILE A 180 -3.43 15.75 -8.58
C ILE A 180 -2.06 15.20 -8.19
N ASP A 181 -2.04 14.00 -7.64
CA ASP A 181 -0.81 13.28 -7.28
C ASP A 181 -0.75 11.97 -8.04
N ILE A 182 0.40 11.67 -8.63
CA ILE A 182 0.68 10.38 -9.27
C ILE A 182 1.95 9.81 -8.69
N ASN A 183 1.88 8.56 -8.26
CA ASN A 183 2.98 7.88 -7.62
C ASN A 183 3.19 6.46 -8.14
N TRP A 184 4.47 6.11 -8.26
CA TRP A 184 4.95 4.76 -8.50
C TRP A 184 5.78 4.33 -7.29
N ALA A 185 5.39 3.22 -6.67
CA ALA A 185 6.08 2.65 -5.52
C ALA A 185 6.39 1.17 -5.77
N TRP A 186 7.62 0.77 -5.49
CA TRP A 186 8.09 -0.61 -5.55
C TRP A 186 8.30 -1.10 -4.12
N ALA A 187 7.55 -2.13 -3.74
CA ALA A 187 7.63 -2.75 -2.42
C ALA A 187 8.39 -4.08 -2.50
N ASP A 188 9.54 -4.14 -1.85
CA ASP A 188 10.40 -5.31 -1.72
C ASP A 188 10.13 -5.98 -0.36
N LEU A 189 9.49 -7.15 -0.41
CA LEU A 189 8.98 -7.86 0.76
C LEU A 189 9.71 -9.17 0.93
N GLU A 190 10.01 -9.54 2.18
CA GLU A 190 10.82 -10.71 2.48
C GLU A 190 10.26 -12.03 1.90
N LYS A 191 8.94 -12.09 1.69
CA LYS A 191 8.23 -13.29 1.24
C LYS A 191 7.90 -13.29 -0.26
N LEU A 192 8.36 -12.29 -1.00
CA LEU A 192 8.14 -12.14 -2.45
C LEU A 192 9.46 -12.26 -3.20
N SER A 193 9.43 -12.87 -4.38
CA SER A 193 10.61 -13.01 -5.24
C SER A 193 10.94 -11.74 -6.03
N GLU A 194 9.93 -10.89 -6.28
CA GLU A 194 10.06 -9.66 -7.04
C GLU A 194 9.35 -8.50 -6.33
N PRO A 195 9.89 -7.26 -6.45
CA PRO A 195 9.22 -6.07 -5.92
C PRO A 195 7.85 -5.84 -6.57
N VAL A 196 6.86 -5.51 -5.75
CA VAL A 196 5.50 -5.23 -6.22
C VAL A 196 5.37 -3.77 -6.59
N LEU A 197 5.09 -3.50 -7.87
CA LEU A 197 4.75 -2.16 -8.32
C LEU A 197 3.33 -1.81 -7.90
N THR A 198 3.18 -0.65 -7.26
CA THR A 198 1.89 -0.02 -6.96
C THR A 198 1.84 1.36 -7.59
N ASN A 199 0.80 1.60 -8.39
CA ASN A 199 0.49 2.89 -8.98
C ASN A 199 -0.62 3.54 -8.17
N ILE A 200 -0.44 4.80 -7.78
CA ILE A 200 -1.42 5.53 -6.98
C ILE A 200 -1.71 6.86 -7.66
N ILE A 201 -2.98 7.17 -7.82
CA ILE A 201 -3.46 8.49 -8.24
C ILE A 201 -4.35 9.07 -7.15
N GLY A 202 -4.04 10.29 -6.71
CA GLY A 202 -4.78 11.01 -5.69
C GLY A 202 -5.32 12.33 -6.23
N LEU A 203 -6.62 12.56 -6.10
CA LEU A 203 -7.24 13.87 -6.32
C LEU A 203 -7.65 14.47 -4.98
N ARG A 204 -7.36 15.75 -4.77
CA ARG A 204 -7.81 16.47 -3.57
C ARG A 204 -8.31 17.84 -3.95
N MET A 205 -9.29 18.32 -3.20
CA MET A 205 -9.77 19.69 -3.28
C MET A 205 -10.07 20.22 -1.89
N GLY A 206 -9.69 21.45 -1.61
CA GLY A 206 -9.79 21.99 -0.26
C GLY A 206 -9.81 23.50 -0.20
N HIS A 207 -9.78 24.00 1.03
CA HIS A 207 -9.69 25.41 1.34
C HIS A 207 -8.63 25.67 2.41
N THR A 208 -7.99 26.84 2.36
CA THR A 208 -6.98 27.28 3.33
C THR A 208 -7.49 28.49 4.09
N PHE A 209 -7.56 28.37 5.40
CA PHE A 209 -7.96 29.39 6.36
C PHE A 209 -6.70 30.04 6.97
N PRO A 210 -6.46 31.34 6.75
CA PRO A 210 -5.46 32.08 7.51
C PRO A 210 -5.86 32.10 9.00
N LEU A 211 -4.95 31.69 9.89
CA LEU A 211 -5.22 31.67 11.33
C LEU A 211 -4.70 32.91 12.06
N ASP A 212 -3.60 33.50 11.57
CA ASP A 212 -3.02 34.70 12.13
C ASP A 212 -2.36 35.59 11.07
N ASN A 213 -1.87 36.76 11.50
CA ASN A 213 -1.16 37.71 10.64
C ASN A 213 0.34 37.37 10.49
N LYS A 214 0.83 36.29 11.10
CA LYS A 214 2.25 35.89 11.08
C LYS A 214 2.52 34.70 10.16
N GLY A 215 1.52 34.27 9.40
CA GLY A 215 1.65 33.26 8.36
C GLY A 215 1.19 31.85 8.77
N MET A 216 0.54 31.69 9.93
CA MET A 216 -0.08 30.43 10.30
C MET A 216 -1.34 30.18 9.48
N LYS A 217 -1.50 28.96 8.97
CA LYS A 217 -2.66 28.58 8.14
C LYS A 217 -3.18 27.19 8.52
N LEU A 218 -4.49 27.00 8.38
CA LEU A 218 -5.13 25.70 8.46
C LEU A 218 -5.75 25.38 7.11
N ALA A 219 -5.38 24.26 6.50
CA ALA A 219 -6.04 23.76 5.31
C ALA A 219 -6.91 22.55 5.64
N ALA A 220 -8.09 22.47 5.02
CA ALA A 220 -8.97 21.33 5.10
C ALA A 220 -9.37 20.88 3.69
N TRP A 221 -9.52 19.58 3.47
CA TRP A 221 -9.89 19.04 2.15
C TRP A 221 -10.70 17.76 2.22
N VAL A 222 -11.29 17.48 1.07
CA VAL A 222 -11.80 16.18 0.69
C VAL A 222 -11.03 15.68 -0.54
N GLY A 223 -10.98 14.37 -0.73
CA GLY A 223 -10.28 13.80 -1.86
C GLY A 223 -10.66 12.36 -2.15
N MET A 224 -10.04 11.83 -3.19
CA MET A 224 -10.09 10.41 -3.52
C MET A 224 -8.71 9.92 -3.91
N MET A 225 -8.43 8.67 -3.60
CA MET A 225 -7.20 7.98 -3.97
C MET A 225 -7.53 6.64 -4.59
N LYS A 226 -7.05 6.40 -5.81
CA LYS A 226 -7.08 5.11 -6.46
C LYS A 226 -5.70 4.46 -6.39
N ALA A 227 -5.64 3.21 -5.98
CA ALA A 227 -4.43 2.41 -6.01
C ALA A 227 -4.62 1.20 -6.94
N GLU A 228 -3.59 0.88 -7.70
CA GLU A 228 -3.51 -0.29 -8.57
C GLU A 228 -2.21 -1.02 -8.25
N VAL A 229 -2.31 -2.31 -7.97
CA VAL A 229 -1.19 -3.16 -7.56
C VAL A 229 -0.96 -4.18 -8.66
N ALA A 230 0.30 -4.46 -8.98
CA ALA A 230 0.63 -5.58 -9.87
C ALA A 230 -0.02 -6.87 -9.33
N SER A 231 -0.83 -7.50 -10.17
CA SER A 231 -1.78 -8.54 -9.72
C SER A 231 -1.11 -9.89 -9.52
N VAL A 232 0.01 -10.17 -10.19
CA VAL A 232 0.75 -11.42 -10.02
C VAL A 232 1.85 -11.21 -8.99
N THR A 233 1.83 -12.01 -7.94
CA THR A 233 2.95 -12.08 -6.99
C THR A 233 3.39 -13.49 -6.74
N ASN A 234 4.70 -13.69 -6.89
CA ASN A 234 5.37 -14.97 -6.72
C ASN A 234 6.28 -14.90 -5.50
N GLY A 235 6.40 -16.00 -4.78
CA GLY A 235 7.17 -16.03 -3.55
C GLY A 235 7.35 -17.42 -2.99
N SER A 236 8.05 -17.46 -1.86
CA SER A 236 8.31 -18.69 -1.12
C SER A 236 8.18 -18.43 0.38
N ILE A 237 7.40 -19.24 1.08
CA ILE A 237 7.24 -19.16 2.54
C ILE A 237 7.49 -20.51 3.19
N ALA A 238 8.01 -20.49 4.41
CA ALA A 238 8.03 -21.66 5.27
C ALA A 238 6.60 -21.99 5.76
N LEU A 239 6.25 -23.26 5.67
CA LEU A 239 4.91 -23.77 5.99
C LEU A 239 4.49 -23.48 7.44
N SER A 240 5.43 -23.49 8.38
CA SER A 240 5.22 -23.17 9.79
C SER A 240 4.87 -21.71 10.05
N GLU A 241 5.22 -20.80 9.15
CA GLU A 241 4.88 -19.37 9.25
C GLU A 241 3.52 -19.04 8.62
N ALA A 242 2.97 -19.97 7.84
CA ALA A 242 1.76 -19.76 7.08
C ALA A 242 0.51 -20.24 7.84
N LEU A 243 0.58 -21.33 8.60
CA LEU A 243 -0.59 -21.88 9.30
C LEU A 243 -0.54 -21.75 10.82
N PRO A 244 -1.69 -21.46 11.47
CA PRO A 244 -1.82 -21.63 12.90
C PRO A 244 -1.90 -23.12 13.29
N PRO A 245 -1.56 -23.48 14.55
CA PRO A 245 -1.49 -24.87 15.00
C PRO A 245 -2.82 -25.65 14.89
N ASP A 246 -3.96 -24.99 15.04
CA ASP A 246 -5.30 -25.60 14.95
C ASP A 246 -5.72 -25.89 13.50
N ALA A 247 -5.30 -25.05 12.56
CA ALA A 247 -5.50 -25.30 11.13
C ALA A 247 -4.71 -26.53 10.67
N VAL A 248 -3.50 -26.73 11.23
CA VAL A 248 -2.68 -27.91 10.93
C VAL A 248 -3.45 -29.19 11.20
N GLN A 249 -4.08 -29.34 12.37
CA GLN A 249 -4.82 -30.56 12.70
C GLN A 249 -5.99 -30.85 11.75
N LYS A 250 -6.82 -29.83 11.47
CA LYS A 250 -7.97 -29.98 10.56
C LYS A 250 -7.55 -30.42 9.15
N VAL A 251 -6.40 -29.91 8.72
CA VAL A 251 -5.76 -30.23 7.45
C VAL A 251 -5.29 -31.68 7.40
N GLU A 252 -4.71 -32.17 8.50
CA GLU A 252 -4.27 -33.57 8.59
C GLU A 252 -5.45 -34.53 8.38
N GLU A 253 -6.52 -34.30 9.14
CA GLU A 253 -7.73 -35.14 9.09
C GLU A 253 -8.35 -35.17 7.68
N PHE A 254 -8.31 -34.03 6.97
CA PHE A 254 -8.78 -33.97 5.59
C PHE A 254 -7.83 -34.70 4.62
N TYR A 255 -6.52 -34.53 4.72
CA TYR A 255 -5.59 -35.23 3.82
C TYR A 255 -5.66 -36.76 3.98
N GLU A 256 -5.94 -37.27 5.18
CA GLU A 256 -6.17 -38.70 5.37
C GLU A 256 -7.42 -39.22 4.62
N ASN A 257 -8.38 -38.35 4.33
CA ASN A 257 -9.71 -38.71 3.84
C ASN A 257 -10.15 -37.95 2.57
N TYR A 258 -9.25 -37.21 1.92
CA TYR A 258 -9.67 -36.28 0.86
C TYR A 258 -10.31 -37.01 -0.32
N GLN A 259 -9.86 -38.21 -0.66
CA GLN A 259 -10.39 -39.01 -1.77
C GLN A 259 -11.84 -39.44 -1.54
N THR A 260 -12.28 -39.50 -0.29
CA THR A 260 -13.67 -39.82 0.09
C THR A 260 -14.50 -38.57 0.38
N SER A 261 -13.89 -37.38 0.31
CA SER A 261 -14.59 -36.11 0.56
C SER A 261 -15.54 -35.75 -0.58
N GLU A 262 -16.64 -35.10 -0.22
CA GLU A 262 -17.60 -34.53 -1.19
C GLU A 262 -16.95 -33.46 -2.07
N TRP A 263 -15.98 -32.71 -1.54
CA TRP A 263 -15.21 -31.75 -2.32
C TRP A 263 -14.46 -32.42 -3.48
N TYR A 264 -13.71 -33.48 -3.19
CA TYR A 264 -12.91 -34.17 -4.20
C TYR A 264 -13.77 -34.87 -5.26
N SER A 265 -14.88 -35.48 -4.85
CA SER A 265 -15.79 -36.16 -5.79
C SER A 265 -16.47 -35.19 -6.76
N ASN A 266 -16.64 -33.92 -6.36
CA ASN A 266 -17.21 -32.85 -7.20
C ASN A 266 -16.18 -32.19 -8.13
N LEU A 267 -14.89 -32.51 -8.01
CA LEU A 267 -13.85 -32.02 -8.91
C LEU A 267 -13.92 -32.70 -10.29
N ALA A 268 -13.55 -31.98 -11.35
CA ALA A 268 -13.34 -32.58 -12.67
C ALA A 268 -12.16 -33.57 -12.63
N LYS A 269 -12.12 -34.56 -13.53
CA LYS A 269 -11.07 -35.60 -13.53
C LYS A 269 -9.64 -35.05 -13.58
N TRP A 270 -9.42 -33.96 -14.33
CA TRP A 270 -8.11 -33.32 -14.40
C TRP A 270 -7.75 -32.59 -13.09
N GLN A 271 -8.75 -32.09 -12.36
CA GLN A 271 -8.58 -31.45 -11.05
C GLN A 271 -8.24 -32.50 -9.99
N GLN A 272 -8.92 -33.65 -10.02
CA GLN A 272 -8.60 -34.80 -9.16
C GLN A 272 -7.15 -35.25 -9.38
N ALA A 273 -6.73 -35.42 -10.63
CA ALA A 273 -5.34 -35.79 -10.95
C ALA A 273 -4.31 -34.77 -10.46
N ALA A 274 -4.59 -33.48 -10.58
CA ALA A 274 -3.72 -32.41 -10.06
C ALA A 274 -3.60 -32.45 -8.52
N VAL A 275 -4.72 -32.68 -7.82
CA VAL A 275 -4.74 -32.85 -6.37
C VAL A 275 -3.95 -34.10 -5.97
N ASP A 276 -4.18 -35.24 -6.63
CA ASP A 276 -3.48 -36.49 -6.35
C ASP A 276 -1.96 -36.36 -6.58
N GLU A 277 -1.54 -35.67 -7.65
CA GLU A 277 -0.12 -35.42 -7.94
C GLU A 277 0.52 -34.54 -6.86
N MET A 278 -0.14 -33.45 -6.46
CA MET A 278 0.32 -32.54 -5.42
C MET A 278 0.47 -33.27 -4.08
N PHE A 279 -0.53 -34.07 -3.73
CA PHE A 279 -0.62 -34.82 -2.48
C PHE A 279 0.39 -35.98 -2.46
N GLY A 280 0.59 -36.65 -3.61
CA GLY A 280 1.58 -37.71 -3.78
C GLY A 280 3.02 -37.26 -3.57
N LYS A 281 3.41 -36.10 -4.12
CA LYS A 281 4.78 -35.55 -3.98
C LYS A 281 5.14 -35.17 -2.55
N LEU A 282 4.16 -34.86 -1.70
CA LEU A 282 4.41 -34.61 -0.26
C LEU A 282 4.79 -35.86 0.51
N SER A 283 4.46 -37.03 -0.03
CA SER A 283 4.74 -38.30 0.61
C SER A 283 6.20 -38.78 0.44
N GLU A 284 7.02 -38.08 -0.36
CA GLU A 284 8.37 -38.52 -0.74
C GLU A 284 9.50 -38.16 0.27
N GLY A 285 9.17 -37.81 1.52
CA GLY A 285 10.06 -38.11 2.66
C GLY A 285 11.11 -37.08 3.11
N GLN A 286 11.08 -35.83 2.65
CA GLN A 286 11.89 -34.75 3.28
C GLN A 286 11.25 -34.28 4.61
N PRO A 287 11.98 -33.79 5.61
CA PRO A 287 11.39 -33.15 6.79
C PRO A 287 10.84 -31.74 6.44
N LEU A 288 9.53 -31.59 6.21
CA LEU A 288 8.87 -30.34 5.83
C LEU A 288 8.86 -29.23 6.92
N GLN A 289 9.47 -29.42 8.09
CA GLN A 289 9.79 -28.26 8.95
C GLN A 289 10.72 -27.28 8.22
N ASN A 290 11.45 -27.76 7.21
CA ASN A 290 12.28 -26.96 6.30
C ASN A 290 11.67 -26.84 4.89
N ALA A 291 10.42 -27.28 4.69
CA ALA A 291 9.84 -27.19 3.36
C ALA A 291 9.41 -25.77 3.04
N THR A 292 9.48 -25.48 1.75
CA THR A 292 9.10 -24.21 1.18
C THR A 292 7.94 -24.42 0.24
N VAL A 293 6.98 -23.50 0.29
CA VAL A 293 5.88 -23.46 -0.67
C VAL A 293 6.10 -22.33 -1.62
N GLN A 294 6.22 -22.68 -2.89
CA GLN A 294 6.19 -21.73 -3.98
C GLN A 294 4.73 -21.42 -4.30
N TYR A 295 4.41 -20.15 -4.48
CA TYR A 295 3.06 -19.73 -4.85
C TYR A 295 3.10 -18.75 -6.00
N ASP A 296 2.04 -18.79 -6.80
CA ASP A 296 1.68 -17.79 -7.81
C ASP A 296 0.23 -17.42 -7.56
N ILE A 297 0.01 -16.14 -7.25
CA ILE A 297 -1.30 -15.62 -6.85
C ILE A 297 -1.66 -14.43 -7.71
N ASP A 298 -2.83 -14.54 -8.34
CA ASP A 298 -3.52 -13.41 -8.97
C ASP A 298 -4.42 -12.73 -7.94
N LYS A 299 -4.15 -11.46 -7.66
CA LYS A 299 -4.80 -10.69 -6.61
C LYS A 299 -5.17 -9.29 -7.07
N ALA A 300 -6.23 -8.77 -6.47
CA ALA A 300 -6.65 -7.39 -6.68
C ALA A 300 -7.12 -6.73 -5.38
N LEU A 301 -7.11 -5.40 -5.39
CA LEU A 301 -7.83 -4.62 -4.41
C LEU A 301 -9.33 -4.77 -4.66
N ALA A 302 -10.06 -5.31 -3.68
CA ALA A 302 -11.52 -5.38 -3.75
C ALA A 302 -12.15 -4.00 -3.92
N VAL A 303 -11.53 -2.98 -3.29
CA VAL A 303 -11.92 -1.58 -3.43
C VAL A 303 -10.71 -0.71 -3.77
N PRO A 304 -10.42 -0.47 -5.07
CA PRO A 304 -9.23 0.27 -5.48
C PRO A 304 -9.30 1.76 -5.15
N THR A 305 -10.50 2.32 -4.98
CA THR A 305 -10.72 3.75 -4.69
C THR A 305 -11.10 3.98 -3.23
N ASN A 306 -10.41 4.91 -2.56
CA ASN A 306 -10.72 5.35 -1.21
C ASN A 306 -11.07 6.84 -1.19
N PHE A 307 -12.06 7.24 -0.40
CA PHE A 307 -12.37 8.65 -0.15
C PHE A 307 -11.65 9.16 1.09
N LEU A 308 -11.13 10.37 0.99
CA LEU A 308 -10.21 10.97 1.95
C LEU A 308 -10.77 12.28 2.49
N VAL A 309 -10.52 12.53 3.77
CA VAL A 309 -10.65 13.85 4.40
C VAL A 309 -9.36 14.17 5.11
N GLY A 310 -8.95 15.43 5.12
CA GLY A 310 -7.70 15.77 5.79
C GLY A 310 -7.60 17.20 6.25
N LEU A 311 -6.62 17.41 7.12
CA LEU A 311 -6.26 18.67 7.73
C LEU A 311 -4.76 18.89 7.65
N GLN A 312 -4.34 20.13 7.42
CA GLN A 312 -2.93 20.52 7.50
C GLN A 312 -2.83 21.81 8.28
N TRP A 313 -1.96 21.80 9.26
CA TRP A 313 -1.55 22.96 9.99
C TRP A 313 -0.18 23.42 9.50
N GLU A 314 -0.16 24.57 8.83
CA GLU A 314 1.06 25.31 8.49
C GLU A 314 1.39 26.20 9.69
N ILE A 315 2.41 25.80 10.45
CA ILE A 315 2.86 26.54 11.64
C ILE A 315 3.65 27.77 11.20
N ASN A 316 4.43 27.62 10.13
CA ASN A 316 5.12 28.69 9.41
C ASN A 316 5.51 28.15 8.01
N LYS A 317 6.25 28.94 7.22
CA LYS A 317 6.69 28.54 5.87
C LYS A 317 7.58 27.29 5.82
N GLU A 318 8.15 26.88 6.94
CA GLU A 318 9.06 25.73 7.04
C GLU A 318 8.35 24.48 7.57
N TRP A 319 7.53 24.63 8.61
CA TRP A 319 6.95 23.52 9.35
C TRP A 319 5.47 23.34 9.07
N LEU A 320 5.13 22.17 8.54
CA LEU A 320 3.76 21.78 8.24
C LEU A 320 3.47 20.41 8.87
N VAL A 321 2.33 20.29 9.53
CA VAL A 321 1.83 19.02 10.07
C VAL A 321 0.52 18.69 9.38
N ARG A 322 0.45 17.49 8.79
CA ARG A 322 -0.71 17.03 8.02
C ARG A 322 -1.25 15.74 8.61
N THR A 323 -2.57 15.63 8.65
CA THR A 323 -3.27 14.37 8.89
C THR A 323 -4.32 14.11 7.81
N GLU A 324 -4.50 12.85 7.43
CA GLU A 324 -5.52 12.43 6.46
C GLU A 324 -6.15 11.12 6.90
N ALA A 325 -7.47 11.03 6.80
CA ALA A 325 -8.25 9.84 7.09
C ALA A 325 -8.97 9.35 5.84
N GLY A 326 -8.90 8.04 5.60
CA GLY A 326 -9.68 7.35 4.58
C GLY A 326 -10.89 6.68 5.22
N LEU A 327 -12.07 6.96 4.69
CA LEU A 327 -13.34 6.65 5.37
C LEU A 327 -14.24 5.67 4.61
N PHE A 328 -14.13 5.60 3.28
CA PHE A 328 -15.06 4.83 2.45
C PHE A 328 -14.30 3.90 1.51
N GLY A 329 -14.53 2.59 1.67
CA GLY A 329 -13.85 1.53 0.92
C GLY A 329 -12.67 0.93 1.69
N ARG A 330 -11.77 1.78 2.20
CA ARG A 330 -10.62 1.37 3.01
C ARG A 330 -10.44 2.32 4.19
N TRP A 331 -10.27 1.77 5.38
CA TRP A 331 -9.91 2.59 6.52
C TRP A 331 -8.43 2.93 6.42
N SER A 332 -8.08 4.21 6.52
CA SER A 332 -6.68 4.61 6.62
C SER A 332 -6.52 5.84 7.49
N ALA A 333 -5.36 5.95 8.14
CA ALA A 333 -4.94 7.15 8.85
C ALA A 333 -3.49 7.45 8.51
N MET A 334 -3.18 8.72 8.27
CA MET A 334 -1.84 9.18 7.95
C MET A 334 -1.49 10.40 8.80
N LEU A 335 -0.25 10.45 9.26
CA LEU A 335 0.39 11.64 9.81
C LEU A 335 1.64 11.97 8.98
N ASN A 336 1.80 13.23 8.61
CA ASN A 336 2.99 13.73 7.93
C ASN A 336 3.53 14.97 8.64
N ILE A 337 4.83 14.97 8.91
CA ILE A 337 5.59 16.14 9.35
C ILE A 337 6.48 16.57 8.19
N ASN A 338 6.25 17.77 7.67
CA ASN A 338 6.98 18.33 6.53
C ASN A 338 7.81 19.54 6.97
N TYR A 339 9.10 19.49 6.64
CA TYR A 339 10.03 20.60 6.74
C TYR A 339 10.40 21.10 5.34
N ARG A 340 10.24 22.40 5.11
CA ARG A 340 10.48 23.09 3.83
C ARG A 340 11.66 24.04 3.96
N PHE A 341 12.52 24.12 2.95
CA PHE A 341 13.72 24.96 2.99
C PHE A 341 14.11 25.51 1.62
N ARG A 342 14.90 26.58 1.65
CA ARG A 342 15.43 27.29 0.47
C ARG A 342 16.66 26.55 -0.06
N ILE A 343 16.84 26.50 -1.39
CA ILE A 343 18.01 25.92 -2.07
C ILE A 343 18.40 26.70 -3.32
#